data_AF-A0A314ZDP3-F1
#
_entry.id   AF-A0A314ZDP3-F1
#
_cell.length_a   1.000
_cell.length_b   1.000
_cell.length_c   1.000
_cell.angle_alpha   90.00
_cell.angle_beta   90.00
_cell.angle_gamma   90.00
#
_symmetry.space_group_name_H-M   'P 1'
#
loop_
_entity.id
_entity.type
_entity.pdbx_description
1 polymer ?
#
loop_
_entity_poly.entity_id
_entity_poly.type
_entity_poly.pdbx_seq_one_letter_code
_entity_poly.pdbx_strand_id
1 'polypeptide(L)'
;MNASLVLLGLRFIESNLASATDEEQRSPVGFNIIFPAMIASAMNFDMYLPLGAPTLDALFHRRDFELKRGYGSNSEGWRTFLAYISEGLGSQDWELVMKYQKKNGSLFNLPSTTAAAFTQLKNADCLKYLRALLEKCGNAVPTVYPLDNYARLSMVARLESLGIDRHFREEIRSVLDETYRSIKSIFRRSFLQGYMKDISAALEFFKASEIIIHPDESVLEKQNNWMSHFLKQELSNTLTQARRLNKHIGLEVDDALKFPFYASLGRLSSRRAIKSYNTESTRILKSSYSCLNIGNEDFLKLAVEDFNICQSIHHKELNHLARWDVNVSVDCCSEHVEIIFSALKNTINEIGVKAFARQGRSVTSDIIETWLDLLKSGLKEAEWLRNKSVPTMEEYYDKWIYINWHWTNCPSSSLFCWA
;
A
#
# COMPACT_ATOMS: atom_id res chain seq x y z
N MET A 1 14.79 -35.45 -22.34
CA MET A 1 13.54 -34.86 -21.81
C MET A 1 12.67 -36.01 -21.30
N ASN A 2 12.12 -35.95 -20.09
CA ASN A 2 11.36 -37.07 -19.52
C ASN A 2 9.93 -37.08 -20.09
N ALA A 3 9.64 -38.01 -21.00
CA ALA A 3 8.34 -38.12 -21.67
C ALA A 3 7.15 -38.25 -20.70
N SER A 4 7.37 -38.84 -19.52
CA SER A 4 6.35 -38.95 -18.47
C SER A 4 5.94 -37.57 -17.91
N LEU A 5 6.89 -36.65 -17.74
CA LEU A 5 6.60 -35.30 -17.26
C LEU A 5 5.82 -34.47 -18.29
N VAL A 6 6.12 -34.66 -19.59
CA VAL A 6 5.38 -33.99 -20.67
C VAL A 6 3.92 -34.42 -20.67
N LEU A 7 3.64 -35.73 -20.61
CA LEU A 7 2.28 -36.24 -20.59
C LEU A 7 1.50 -35.79 -19.34
N LEU A 8 2.16 -35.76 -18.17
CA LEU A 8 1.56 -35.27 -16.93
C LEU A 8 1.19 -33.79 -17.05
N GLY A 9 2.07 -32.97 -17.63
CA GLY A 9 1.81 -31.55 -17.88
C GLY A 9 0.64 -31.32 -18.83
N LEU A 10 0.55 -32.09 -19.92
CA LEU A 10 -0.55 -31.99 -20.88
C LEU A 10 -1.91 -32.32 -20.23
N ARG A 11 -1.98 -33.40 -19.44
CA ARG A 11 -3.20 -33.76 -18.69
C ARG A 11 -3.59 -32.70 -17.67
N PHE A 12 -2.61 -32.07 -17.02
CA PHE A 12 -2.87 -30.97 -16.10
C PHE A 12 -3.47 -29.76 -16.82
N ILE A 13 -2.92 -29.37 -17.97
CA ILE A 13 -3.45 -28.26 -18.78
C ILE A 13 -4.89 -28.56 -19.23
N GLU A 14 -5.13 -29.76 -19.75
CA GLU A 14 -6.46 -30.23 -20.17
C GLU A 14 -7.48 -30.14 -19.02
N SER A 15 -7.13 -30.70 -17.86
CA SER A 15 -8.03 -30.75 -16.70
C SER A 15 -8.37 -29.37 -16.11
N ASN A 16 -7.53 -28.36 -16.36
CA ASN A 16 -7.67 -27.03 -15.76
C ASN A 16 -8.00 -25.93 -16.79
N LEU A 17 -8.17 -26.25 -18.07
CA LEU A 17 -8.31 -25.26 -19.14
C LEU A 17 -9.51 -24.33 -18.94
N ALA A 18 -10.60 -24.83 -18.34
CA ALA A 18 -11.78 -24.02 -18.04
C ALA A 18 -11.45 -22.80 -17.16
N SER A 19 -10.44 -22.90 -16.30
CA SER A 19 -9.94 -21.80 -15.47
C SER A 19 -9.28 -20.68 -16.28
N ALA A 20 -8.72 -20.98 -17.45
CA ALA A 20 -8.08 -19.99 -18.32
C ALA A 20 -9.10 -19.06 -19.01
N THR A 21 -10.34 -19.52 -19.16
CA THR A 21 -11.45 -18.76 -19.75
C THR A 21 -12.39 -18.15 -18.70
N ASP A 22 -12.17 -18.45 -17.42
CA ASP A 22 -12.95 -17.90 -16.31
C ASP A 22 -12.65 -16.39 -16.13
N GLU A 23 -13.67 -15.55 -16.25
CA GLU A 23 -13.54 -14.09 -16.08
C GLU A 23 -13.46 -13.68 -14.60
N GLU A 24 -13.86 -14.54 -13.68
CA GLU A 24 -13.79 -14.28 -12.24
C GLU A 24 -12.40 -14.55 -11.66
N GLN A 25 -11.54 -15.26 -12.41
CA GLN A 25 -10.17 -15.57 -11.99
C GLN A 25 -9.19 -14.44 -12.30
N ARG A 26 -8.36 -14.12 -11.30
CA ARG A 26 -7.26 -13.16 -11.47
C ARG A 26 -6.15 -13.79 -12.30
N SER A 27 -6.02 -13.33 -13.54
CA SER A 27 -5.03 -13.84 -14.48
C SER A 27 -3.66 -13.16 -14.32
N PRO A 28 -2.54 -13.87 -14.58
CA PRO A 28 -1.23 -13.26 -14.69
C PRO A 28 -1.16 -12.16 -15.76
N VAL A 29 -0.25 -11.21 -15.57
CA VAL A 29 -0.03 -10.11 -16.52
C VAL A 29 0.35 -10.67 -17.89
N GLY A 30 -0.46 -10.36 -18.90
CA GLY A 30 -0.24 -10.84 -20.27
C GLY A 30 -0.78 -12.25 -20.55
N PHE A 31 -1.42 -12.92 -19.59
CA PHE A 31 -1.88 -14.31 -19.76
C PHE A 31 -2.79 -14.49 -20.98
N ASN A 32 -3.76 -13.60 -21.18
CA ASN A 32 -4.69 -13.62 -22.32
C ASN A 32 -4.01 -13.50 -23.69
N ILE A 33 -2.71 -13.16 -23.74
CA ILE A 33 -1.93 -13.07 -24.97
C ILE A 33 -0.86 -14.16 -25.03
N ILE A 34 -0.04 -14.28 -23.97
CA ILE A 34 1.08 -15.21 -23.89
C ILE A 34 0.58 -16.65 -23.93
N PHE A 35 -0.45 -17.00 -23.15
CA PHE A 35 -0.90 -18.39 -23.06
C PHE A 35 -1.48 -18.90 -24.39
N PRO A 36 -2.42 -18.20 -25.07
CA PRO A 36 -2.86 -18.62 -26.40
C PRO A 36 -1.73 -18.66 -27.44
N ALA A 37 -0.73 -17.76 -27.35
CA ALA A 37 0.43 -17.81 -28.23
C ALA A 37 1.29 -19.06 -28.01
N MET A 38 1.48 -19.50 -26.75
CA MET A 38 2.16 -20.76 -26.44
C MET A 38 1.37 -21.97 -26.95
N ILE A 39 0.04 -21.96 -26.84
CA ILE A 39 -0.83 -23.00 -27.40
C ILE A 39 -0.66 -23.08 -28.92
N ALA A 40 -0.73 -21.94 -29.63
CA ALA A 40 -0.49 -21.89 -31.07
C ALA A 40 0.92 -22.39 -31.45
N SER A 41 1.94 -22.04 -30.66
CA SER A 41 3.29 -22.56 -30.86
C SER A 41 3.37 -24.07 -30.67
N ALA A 42 2.68 -24.64 -29.69
CA ALA A 42 2.67 -26.08 -29.45
C ALA A 42 1.95 -26.83 -30.60
N MET A 43 0.86 -26.27 -31.12
CA MET A 43 0.16 -26.82 -32.30
C MET A 43 1.07 -26.84 -33.54
N ASN A 44 1.92 -25.83 -33.72
CA ASN A 44 2.91 -25.80 -34.81
C ASN A 44 4.02 -26.85 -34.68
N PHE A 45 4.23 -27.43 -33.50
CA PHE A 45 5.18 -28.53 -33.26
C PHE A 45 4.51 -29.91 -33.27
N ASP A 46 3.30 -30.02 -33.84
CA ASP A 46 2.49 -31.26 -33.87
C ASP A 46 2.21 -31.85 -32.48
N MET A 47 2.26 -31.01 -31.42
CA MET A 47 1.88 -31.44 -30.08
C MET A 47 0.35 -31.46 -29.99
N TYR A 48 -0.24 -32.66 -29.97
CA TYR A 48 -1.68 -32.81 -29.76
C TYR A 48 -2.05 -32.40 -28.34
N LEU A 49 -2.63 -31.22 -28.22
CA LEU A 49 -3.23 -30.73 -26.99
C LEU A 49 -4.70 -31.18 -27.00
N PRO A 50 -5.15 -32.03 -26.06
CA PRO A 50 -6.53 -32.53 -26.00
C PRO A 50 -7.48 -31.43 -25.47
N LEU A 51 -7.51 -30.29 -26.14
CA LEU A 51 -8.30 -29.13 -25.76
C LEU A 51 -9.52 -29.09 -26.67
N GLY A 52 -10.72 -29.03 -26.10
CA GLY A 52 -11.95 -28.95 -26.87
C GLY A 52 -11.96 -27.72 -27.78
N ALA A 53 -12.42 -27.87 -29.03
CA ALA A 53 -12.47 -26.79 -30.01
C ALA A 53 -13.16 -25.51 -29.50
N PRO A 54 -14.30 -25.57 -28.76
CA PRO A 54 -14.95 -24.37 -28.23
C PRO A 54 -14.06 -23.58 -27.25
N THR A 55 -13.26 -24.26 -26.42
CA THR A 55 -12.39 -23.60 -25.45
C THR A 55 -11.17 -22.98 -26.13
N LEU A 56 -10.61 -23.64 -27.15
CA LEU A 56 -9.56 -23.07 -27.98
C LEU A 56 -10.03 -21.82 -28.72
N ASP A 57 -11.22 -21.87 -29.32
CA ASP A 57 -11.81 -20.72 -30.02
C ASP A 57 -12.03 -19.55 -29.05
N ALA A 58 -12.53 -19.81 -27.84
CA ALA A 58 -12.70 -18.79 -26.82
C ALA A 58 -11.36 -18.14 -26.41
N LEU A 59 -10.29 -18.94 -26.24
CA LEU A 59 -8.96 -18.45 -25.91
C LEU A 59 -8.38 -17.54 -27.01
N PHE A 60 -8.46 -17.98 -28.28
CA PHE A 60 -7.97 -17.19 -29.40
C PHE A 60 -8.81 -15.94 -29.64
N HIS A 61 -10.12 -16.04 -29.53
CA HIS A 61 -11.01 -14.88 -29.62
C HIS A 61 -10.69 -13.83 -28.54
N ARG A 62 -10.44 -14.27 -27.30
CA ARG A 62 -10.06 -13.37 -26.19
C ARG A 62 -8.73 -12.66 -26.46
N ARG A 63 -7.72 -13.38 -26.95
CA ARG A 63 -6.44 -12.79 -27.37
C ARG A 63 -6.65 -11.72 -28.43
N ASP A 64 -7.37 -12.06 -29.49
CA ASP A 64 -7.55 -11.18 -30.64
C ASP A 64 -8.37 -9.93 -30.25
N PHE A 65 -9.35 -10.09 -29.36
CA PHE A 65 -10.09 -8.97 -28.77
C PHE A 65 -9.20 -8.03 -27.95
N GLU A 66 -8.36 -8.56 -27.05
CA GLU A 66 -7.41 -7.76 -26.26
C GLU A 66 -6.42 -6.98 -27.15
N LEU A 67 -5.87 -7.64 -28.17
CA LEU A 67 -4.97 -7.00 -29.13
C LEU A 67 -5.67 -5.89 -29.92
N LYS A 68 -6.86 -6.16 -30.47
CA LYS A 68 -7.66 -5.16 -31.21
C LYS A 68 -7.97 -3.94 -30.34
N ARG A 69 -8.41 -4.17 -29.09
CA ARG A 69 -8.69 -3.10 -28.12
C ARG A 69 -7.45 -2.24 -27.85
N GLY A 70 -6.30 -2.88 -27.63
CA GLY A 70 -5.06 -2.19 -27.33
C GLY A 70 -4.53 -1.37 -28.50
N TYR A 71 -4.52 -1.94 -29.71
CA TYR A 71 -4.10 -1.23 -30.94
C TYR A 71 -4.99 -0.02 -31.25
N GLY A 72 -6.29 -0.08 -30.94
CA GLY A 72 -7.19 1.06 -31.08
C GLY A 72 -6.82 2.26 -30.20
N SER A 73 -6.12 2.06 -29.08
CA SER A 73 -5.67 3.14 -28.20
C SER A 73 -4.35 3.79 -28.64
N ASN A 74 -3.46 3.01 -29.28
CA ASN A 74 -2.07 3.36 -29.65
C ASN A 74 -1.29 4.15 -28.57
N SER A 75 -1.61 3.92 -27.28
CA SER A 75 -0.99 4.65 -26.18
C SER A 75 0.44 4.17 -25.90
N GLU A 76 1.27 5.04 -25.33
CA GLU A 76 2.61 4.65 -24.87
C GLU A 76 2.55 3.53 -23.82
N GLY A 77 1.49 3.53 -22.99
CA GLY A 77 1.21 2.45 -22.04
C GLY A 77 0.96 1.11 -22.73
N TRP A 78 0.21 1.09 -23.83
CA TRP A 78 0.01 -0.12 -24.63
C TRP A 78 1.31 -0.62 -25.27
N ARG A 79 2.13 0.28 -25.81
CA ARG A 79 3.45 -0.06 -26.37
C ARG A 79 4.39 -0.66 -25.31
N THR A 80 4.39 -0.08 -24.12
CA THR A 80 5.13 -0.59 -22.97
C THR A 80 4.64 -1.98 -22.57
N PHE A 81 3.32 -2.18 -22.52
CA PHE A 81 2.71 -3.47 -22.21
C PHE A 81 3.09 -4.55 -23.22
N LEU A 82 3.02 -4.26 -24.53
CA LEU A 82 3.47 -5.20 -25.57
C LEU A 82 4.96 -5.53 -25.44
N ALA A 83 5.81 -4.54 -25.15
CA ALA A 83 7.23 -4.77 -24.88
C ALA A 83 7.44 -5.62 -23.61
N TYR A 84 6.62 -5.42 -22.58
CA TYR A 84 6.67 -6.21 -21.35
C TYR A 84 6.38 -7.69 -21.65
N ILE A 85 5.40 -8.01 -22.49
CA ILE A 85 4.96 -9.39 -22.81
C ILE A 85 5.58 -9.95 -24.10
N SER A 86 6.68 -9.40 -24.58
CA SER A 86 7.17 -9.65 -25.95
C SER A 86 7.50 -11.12 -26.26
N GLU A 87 7.75 -11.97 -25.26
CA GLU A 87 7.96 -13.40 -25.47
C GLU A 87 6.69 -14.14 -25.96
N GLY A 88 5.51 -13.58 -25.69
CA GLY A 88 4.23 -14.10 -26.16
C GLY A 88 3.79 -13.53 -27.50
N LEU A 89 4.59 -12.64 -28.10
CA LEU A 89 4.30 -12.02 -29.39
C LEU A 89 5.12 -12.73 -30.47
N GLY A 90 4.44 -13.39 -31.41
CA GLY A 90 5.11 -14.16 -32.47
C GLY A 90 5.98 -13.29 -33.37
N SER A 91 5.48 -12.12 -33.80
CA SER A 91 6.25 -11.09 -34.50
C SER A 91 6.27 -9.81 -33.67
N GLN A 92 7.46 -9.30 -33.39
CA GLN A 92 7.64 -8.09 -32.59
C GLN A 92 8.82 -7.27 -33.11
N ASP A 93 8.68 -5.96 -33.08
CA ASP A 93 9.79 -5.03 -33.30
C ASP A 93 10.70 -5.02 -32.06
N TRP A 94 11.74 -5.86 -32.11
CA TRP A 94 12.69 -5.99 -31.02
C TRP A 94 13.53 -4.72 -30.81
N GLU A 95 13.75 -3.89 -31.83
CA GLU A 95 14.46 -2.61 -31.66
C GLU A 95 13.65 -1.67 -30.76
N LEU A 96 12.33 -1.65 -30.91
CA LEU A 96 11.44 -0.89 -30.03
C LEU A 96 11.43 -1.45 -28.60
N VAL A 97 11.46 -2.78 -28.45
CA VAL A 97 11.54 -3.43 -27.12
C VAL A 97 12.85 -3.08 -26.40
N MET A 98 13.97 -3.00 -27.13
CA MET A 98 15.27 -2.67 -26.54
C MET A 98 15.34 -1.27 -25.91
N LYS A 99 14.40 -0.37 -26.21
CA LYS A 99 14.26 0.93 -25.51
C LYS A 99 13.96 0.80 -24.01
N TYR A 100 13.58 -0.39 -23.56
CA TYR A 100 13.30 -0.73 -22.16
C TYR A 100 14.44 -1.52 -21.48
N GLN A 101 15.58 -1.70 -22.16
CA GLN A 101 16.73 -2.37 -21.55
C GLN A 101 17.29 -1.51 -20.40
N LYS A 102 17.45 -2.14 -19.24
CA LYS A 102 18.03 -1.54 -18.04
C LYS A 102 19.56 -1.66 -18.08
N LYS A 103 20.23 -0.85 -17.25
CA LYS A 103 21.71 -0.88 -17.10
C LYS A 103 22.28 -2.23 -16.70
N ASN A 104 21.48 -3.08 -16.04
CA ASN A 104 21.88 -4.45 -15.68
C ASN A 104 21.78 -5.45 -16.85
N GLY A 105 21.36 -5.00 -18.04
CA GLY A 105 21.19 -5.80 -19.26
C GLY A 105 19.81 -6.44 -19.43
N SER A 106 18.95 -6.39 -18.41
CA SER A 106 17.60 -6.96 -18.48
C SER A 106 16.61 -6.08 -19.23
N LEU A 107 15.58 -6.69 -19.80
CA LEU A 107 14.35 -6.01 -20.17
C LEU A 107 13.38 -6.08 -18.99
N PHE A 108 13.01 -4.92 -18.42
CA PHE A 108 12.08 -4.81 -17.28
C PHE A 108 12.43 -5.63 -16.03
N ASN A 109 13.69 -6.09 -15.84
CA ASN A 109 14.06 -7.10 -14.84
C ASN A 109 13.38 -8.48 -15.05
N LEU A 110 12.84 -8.78 -16.23
CA LEU A 110 12.12 -10.02 -16.52
C LEU A 110 13.03 -11.03 -17.22
N PRO A 111 13.31 -12.19 -16.61
CA PRO A 111 14.12 -13.22 -17.26
C PRO A 111 13.50 -13.76 -18.56
N SER A 112 12.18 -13.96 -18.61
CA SER A 112 11.49 -14.48 -19.80
C SER A 112 11.63 -13.53 -21.01
N THR A 113 11.28 -12.26 -20.84
CA THR A 113 11.42 -11.22 -21.87
C THR A 113 12.87 -11.06 -22.32
N THR A 114 13.81 -11.08 -21.36
CA THR A 114 15.24 -10.93 -21.66
C THR A 114 15.80 -12.14 -22.43
N ALA A 115 15.36 -13.36 -22.09
CA ALA A 115 15.72 -14.58 -22.80
C ALA A 115 15.15 -14.61 -24.23
N ALA A 116 13.91 -14.15 -24.41
CA ALA A 116 13.31 -14.01 -25.74
C ALA A 116 14.10 -13.01 -26.60
N ALA A 117 14.44 -11.83 -26.06
CA ALA A 117 15.27 -10.85 -26.77
C ALA A 117 16.66 -11.38 -27.11
N PHE A 118 17.31 -12.10 -26.19
CA PHE A 118 18.60 -12.75 -26.46
C PHE A 118 18.48 -13.79 -27.59
N THR A 119 17.40 -14.57 -27.61
CA THR A 119 17.20 -15.61 -28.61
C THR A 119 17.14 -15.01 -30.01
N GLN A 120 16.47 -13.87 -30.15
CA GLN A 120 16.23 -13.16 -31.42
C GLN A 120 17.42 -12.28 -31.85
N LEU A 121 17.98 -11.50 -30.93
CA LEU A 121 18.99 -10.47 -31.25
C LEU A 121 20.44 -10.86 -30.90
N LYS A 122 20.64 -11.92 -30.11
CA LYS A 122 21.96 -12.29 -29.54
C LYS A 122 22.66 -11.15 -28.78
N ASN A 123 21.88 -10.25 -28.17
CA ASN A 123 22.39 -9.11 -27.41
C ASN A 123 23.25 -9.55 -26.21
N ALA A 124 24.49 -9.05 -26.12
CA ALA A 124 25.46 -9.45 -25.11
C ALA A 124 25.05 -9.06 -23.68
N ASP A 125 24.40 -7.91 -23.50
CA ASP A 125 23.95 -7.45 -22.19
C ASP A 125 22.79 -8.29 -21.65
N CYS A 126 21.87 -8.72 -22.51
CA CYS A 126 20.85 -9.69 -22.15
C CYS A 126 21.47 -11.00 -21.64
N LEU A 127 22.49 -11.52 -22.35
CA LEU A 127 23.20 -12.73 -21.94
C LEU A 127 23.94 -12.55 -20.61
N LYS A 128 24.59 -11.39 -20.43
CA LYS A 128 25.28 -11.03 -19.18
C LYS A 128 24.32 -11.04 -17.99
N TYR A 129 23.14 -10.43 -18.15
CA TYR A 129 22.09 -10.45 -17.13
C TYR A 129 21.66 -11.88 -16.78
N LEU A 130 21.35 -12.71 -17.77
CA LEU A 130 20.87 -14.07 -17.57
C LEU A 130 21.93 -14.96 -16.88
N ARG A 131 23.21 -14.81 -17.25
CA ARG A 131 24.32 -15.52 -16.59
C ARG A 131 24.46 -15.10 -15.13
N ALA A 132 24.51 -13.80 -14.86
CA ALA A 132 24.59 -13.28 -13.49
C ALA A 132 23.38 -13.72 -12.63
N LEU A 133 22.21 -13.86 -13.24
CA LEU A 133 21.03 -14.39 -12.57
C LEU A 133 21.17 -15.87 -12.21
N LEU A 134 21.65 -16.71 -13.13
CA LEU A 134 21.89 -18.13 -12.88
C LEU A 134 23.02 -18.37 -11.87
N GLU A 135 24.06 -17.53 -11.87
CA GLU A 135 25.10 -17.56 -10.83
C GLU A 135 24.52 -17.36 -9.43
N LYS A 136 23.45 -16.56 -9.29
CA LYS A 136 22.81 -16.29 -8.01
C LYS A 136 21.68 -17.25 -7.65
N CYS A 137 20.85 -17.63 -8.61
CA CYS A 137 19.65 -18.44 -8.40
C CYS A 137 19.84 -19.93 -8.72
N GLY A 138 21.04 -20.32 -9.18
CA GLY A 138 21.37 -21.70 -9.51
C GLY A 138 20.68 -22.16 -10.79
N ASN A 139 19.88 -23.21 -10.68
CA ASN A 139 19.22 -23.88 -11.81
C ASN A 139 17.81 -23.35 -12.13
N ALA A 140 17.37 -22.30 -11.44
CA ALA A 140 16.06 -21.68 -11.64
C ALA A 140 16.19 -20.15 -11.67
N VAL A 141 15.13 -19.49 -12.15
CA VAL A 141 15.04 -18.02 -12.21
C VAL A 141 13.69 -17.57 -11.66
N PRO A 142 13.61 -16.46 -10.90
CA PRO A 142 12.35 -15.89 -10.46
C PRO A 142 11.61 -15.20 -11.63
N THR A 143 10.36 -14.83 -11.42
CA THR A 143 9.59 -14.07 -12.43
C THR A 143 10.15 -12.67 -12.70
N VAL A 144 10.89 -12.09 -11.74
CA VAL A 144 11.50 -10.76 -11.80
C VAL A 144 12.79 -10.73 -10.96
N TYR A 145 13.87 -10.14 -11.48
CA TYR A 145 15.12 -9.99 -10.74
C TYR A 145 15.98 -8.77 -11.20
N PRO A 146 16.66 -8.03 -10.30
CA PRO A 146 16.54 -8.10 -8.85
C PRO A 146 15.10 -7.83 -8.39
N LEU A 147 14.72 -8.40 -7.24
CA LEU A 147 13.41 -8.16 -6.67
C LEU A 147 13.27 -6.65 -6.41
N ASP A 148 12.20 -6.09 -6.96
CA ASP A 148 12.09 -4.66 -7.26
C ASP A 148 12.15 -3.77 -6.00
N ASN A 149 12.53 -2.51 -6.20
CA ASN A 149 12.42 -1.44 -5.19
C ASN A 149 11.01 -1.44 -4.56
N TYR A 150 9.99 -1.84 -5.34
CA TYR A 150 8.64 -2.08 -4.87
C TYR A 150 8.55 -2.94 -3.61
N ALA A 151 9.24 -4.09 -3.53
CA ALA A 151 9.12 -4.97 -2.36
C ALA A 151 9.70 -4.33 -1.10
N ARG A 152 10.80 -3.58 -1.25
CA ARG A 152 11.45 -2.87 -0.13
C ARG A 152 10.65 -1.65 0.31
N LEU A 153 10.13 -0.86 -0.63
CA LEU A 153 9.25 0.27 -0.34
C LEU A 153 7.93 -0.20 0.27
N SER A 154 7.38 -1.31 -0.22
CA SER A 154 6.18 -1.93 0.37
C SER A 154 6.45 -2.33 1.81
N MET A 155 7.59 -2.94 2.11
CA MET A 155 7.98 -3.28 3.47
C MET A 155 8.01 -2.04 4.38
N VAL A 156 8.67 -0.97 3.94
CA VAL A 156 8.72 0.30 4.69
C VAL A 156 7.31 0.83 4.94
N ALA A 157 6.48 0.95 3.89
CA ALA A 157 5.10 1.41 4.00
C ALA A 157 4.24 0.53 4.93
N ARG A 158 4.51 -0.79 4.98
CA ARG A 158 3.84 -1.70 5.92
C ARG A 158 4.30 -1.48 7.36
N LEU A 159 5.60 -1.29 7.61
CA LEU A 159 6.12 -1.01 8.96
C LEU A 159 5.57 0.30 9.52
N GLU A 160 5.52 1.36 8.69
CA GLU A 160 4.95 2.67 9.04
C GLU A 160 3.44 2.58 9.26
N SER A 161 2.71 1.94 8.35
CA SER A 161 1.25 1.83 8.50
C SER A 161 0.85 0.98 9.72
N LEU A 162 1.65 0.00 10.11
CA LEU A 162 1.47 -0.79 11.34
C LEU A 162 1.91 -0.05 12.62
N GLY A 163 2.59 1.10 12.51
CA GLY A 163 3.05 1.90 13.64
C GLY A 163 4.25 1.32 14.40
N ILE A 164 5.04 0.46 13.75
CA ILE A 164 6.22 -0.21 14.33
C ILE A 164 7.54 0.25 13.70
N ASP A 165 7.49 1.22 12.80
CA ASP A 165 8.63 1.83 12.09
C ASP A 165 9.73 2.36 13.02
N ARG A 166 9.36 2.86 14.20
CA ARG A 166 10.31 3.40 15.19
C ARG A 166 11.37 2.40 15.67
N HIS A 167 11.12 1.10 15.52
CA HIS A 167 12.03 0.00 15.84
C HIS A 167 13.02 -0.30 14.69
N PHE A 168 12.79 0.25 13.49
CA PHE A 168 13.53 -0.05 12.26
C PHE A 168 14.05 1.20 11.55
N ARG A 169 14.29 2.30 12.28
CA ARG A 169 14.61 3.61 11.68
C ARG A 169 15.85 3.57 10.79
N GLU A 170 16.87 2.83 11.19
CA GLU A 170 18.14 2.72 10.48
C GLU A 170 17.97 1.91 9.17
N GLU A 171 17.24 0.81 9.25
CA GLU A 171 16.91 -0.05 8.11
C GLU A 171 16.03 0.68 7.10
N ILE A 172 15.00 1.38 7.58
CA ILE A 172 14.11 2.21 6.75
C ILE A 172 14.92 3.30 6.05
N ARG A 173 15.77 4.02 6.79
CA ARG A 173 16.65 5.05 6.21
C ARG A 173 17.54 4.49 5.11
N SER A 174 18.18 3.34 5.32
CA SER A 174 19.03 2.70 4.31
C SER A 174 18.24 2.37 3.04
N VAL A 175 17.04 1.80 3.19
CA VAL A 175 16.16 1.46 2.05
C VAL A 175 15.77 2.71 1.25
N LEU A 176 15.36 3.77 1.93
CA LEU A 176 14.93 5.02 1.30
C LEU A 176 16.11 5.71 0.59
N ASP A 177 17.30 5.73 1.21
CA ASP A 177 18.50 6.31 0.62
C ASP A 177 18.94 5.59 -0.67
N GLU A 178 18.98 4.26 -0.66
CA GLU A 178 19.29 3.46 -1.84
C GLU A 178 18.26 3.66 -2.96
N THR A 179 16.99 3.76 -2.59
CA THR A 179 15.89 3.96 -3.53
C THR A 179 15.96 5.37 -4.14
N TYR A 180 16.21 6.39 -3.33
CA TYR A 180 16.34 7.78 -3.78
C TYR A 180 17.50 7.96 -4.77
N ARG A 181 18.68 7.36 -4.47
CA ARG A 181 19.83 7.35 -5.41
C ARG A 181 19.46 6.71 -6.75
N SER A 182 18.63 5.67 -6.73
CA SER A 182 18.15 4.99 -7.93
C SER A 182 17.15 5.84 -8.73
N ILE A 183 16.17 6.46 -8.06
CA ILE A 183 15.09 7.25 -8.67
C ILE A 183 15.60 8.56 -9.28
N LYS A 184 16.65 9.18 -8.72
CA LYS A 184 17.30 10.37 -9.32
C LYS A 184 17.74 10.14 -10.78
N SER A 185 17.96 8.88 -11.19
CA SER A 185 18.29 8.52 -12.57
C SER A 185 17.08 8.24 -13.47
N ILE A 186 15.87 8.11 -12.91
CA ILE A 186 14.65 7.62 -13.58
C ILE A 186 13.61 8.72 -13.86
N PHE A 187 13.67 9.86 -13.17
CA PHE A 187 12.65 10.94 -13.17
C PHE A 187 12.35 11.62 -14.54
N ARG A 188 12.85 11.08 -15.66
CA ARG A 188 12.58 11.52 -17.02
C ARG A 188 11.46 10.77 -17.75
N ARG A 189 10.81 9.76 -17.15
CA ARG A 189 9.73 9.00 -17.80
C ARG A 189 8.39 9.21 -17.10
N SER A 190 7.41 9.68 -17.87
CA SER A 190 6.03 9.94 -17.46
C SER A 190 5.34 8.67 -16.95
N PHE A 191 4.48 8.85 -15.93
CA PHE A 191 3.70 7.77 -15.33
C PHE A 191 2.70 7.15 -16.31
N LEU A 192 2.49 5.85 -16.16
CA LEU A 192 1.64 4.99 -17.00
C LEU A 192 0.15 5.36 -16.83
N GLN A 193 -0.33 6.29 -17.65
CA GLN A 193 -1.73 6.70 -17.64
C GLN A 193 -2.69 5.73 -18.39
N GLY A 194 -2.18 4.65 -19.00
CA GLY A 194 -2.94 3.89 -20.01
C GLY A 194 -3.46 2.51 -19.65
N TYR A 195 -2.94 1.82 -18.62
CA TYR A 195 -3.31 0.41 -18.34
C TYR A 195 -3.20 0.04 -16.84
N MET A 196 -3.65 0.91 -15.94
CA MET A 196 -3.74 0.59 -14.51
C MET A 196 -5.04 -0.19 -14.23
N LYS A 197 -4.95 -1.53 -14.15
CA LYS A 197 -6.02 -2.41 -13.65
C LYS A 197 -5.78 -2.86 -12.20
N ASP A 198 -4.69 -2.41 -11.58
CA ASP A 198 -4.29 -2.85 -10.25
C ASP A 198 -4.79 -1.89 -9.18
N ILE A 199 -5.76 -2.35 -8.38
CA ILE A 199 -6.35 -1.60 -7.26
C ILE A 199 -5.29 -1.28 -6.19
N SER A 200 -4.27 -2.11 -6.00
CA SER A 200 -3.19 -1.83 -5.05
C SER A 200 -2.33 -0.64 -5.51
N ALA A 201 -1.94 -0.62 -6.78
CA ALA A 201 -1.21 0.52 -7.35
C ALA A 201 -2.04 1.80 -7.36
N ALA A 202 -3.34 1.68 -7.67
CA ALA A 202 -4.32 2.76 -7.58
C ALA A 202 -4.41 3.36 -6.17
N LEU A 203 -4.51 2.52 -5.14
CA LEU A 203 -4.57 2.95 -3.75
C LEU A 203 -3.30 3.69 -3.30
N GLU A 204 -2.12 3.16 -3.64
CA GLU A 204 -0.86 3.83 -3.29
C GLU A 204 -0.70 5.17 -4.01
N PHE A 205 -1.13 5.23 -5.27
CA PHE A 205 -1.12 6.49 -6.02
C PHE A 205 -2.12 7.51 -5.46
N PHE A 206 -3.31 7.06 -5.03
CA PHE A 206 -4.27 7.89 -4.33
C PHE A 206 -3.65 8.50 -3.07
N LYS A 207 -3.10 7.67 -2.16
CA LYS A 207 -2.44 8.14 -0.93
C LYS A 207 -1.30 9.13 -1.22
N ALA A 208 -0.45 8.83 -2.20
CA ALA A 208 0.65 9.70 -2.60
C ALA A 208 0.15 11.06 -3.11
N SER A 209 -0.96 11.08 -3.85
CA SER A 209 -1.56 12.30 -4.38
C SER A 209 -2.21 13.21 -3.33
N GLU A 210 -2.44 12.72 -2.11
CA GLU A 210 -2.91 13.54 -0.98
C GLU A 210 -1.80 14.38 -0.35
N ILE A 211 -0.52 14.02 -0.59
CA ILE A 211 0.64 14.72 -0.05
C ILE A 211 1.04 15.83 -1.04
N ILE A 212 0.21 16.87 -1.10
CA ILE A 212 0.47 18.08 -1.90
C ILE A 212 1.42 18.98 -1.09
N ILE A 213 2.64 19.17 -1.59
CA ILE A 213 3.69 19.93 -0.89
C ILE A 213 3.71 21.38 -1.39
N HIS A 214 3.39 21.59 -2.68
CA HIS A 214 3.33 22.91 -3.28
C HIS A 214 1.92 23.27 -3.75
N PRO A 215 1.43 24.50 -3.48
CA PRO A 215 0.08 24.94 -3.87
C PRO A 215 -0.19 24.84 -5.37
N ASP A 216 0.85 24.90 -6.19
CA ASP A 216 0.75 24.91 -7.66
C ASP A 216 0.69 23.49 -8.28
N GLU A 217 0.65 22.42 -7.47
CA GLU A 217 0.60 21.03 -7.94
C GLU A 217 -0.80 20.58 -8.38
N SER A 218 -1.48 21.38 -9.20
CA SER A 218 -2.84 21.08 -9.74
C SER A 218 -2.94 19.74 -10.49
N VAL A 219 -1.81 19.16 -10.89
CA VAL A 219 -1.73 17.82 -11.48
C VAL A 219 -2.05 16.74 -10.46
N LEU A 220 -1.53 16.83 -9.23
CA LEU A 220 -1.79 15.86 -8.17
C LEU A 220 -3.25 15.91 -7.73
N GLU A 221 -3.85 17.10 -7.67
CA GLU A 221 -5.27 17.26 -7.33
C GLU A 221 -6.18 16.58 -8.38
N LYS A 222 -5.91 16.80 -9.68
CA LYS A 222 -6.64 16.13 -10.76
C LYS A 222 -6.48 14.61 -10.70
N GLN A 223 -5.27 14.15 -10.39
CA GLN A 223 -4.98 12.72 -10.24
C GLN A 223 -5.71 12.13 -9.04
N ASN A 224 -5.71 12.82 -7.89
CA ASN A 224 -6.42 12.41 -6.69
C ASN A 224 -7.91 12.24 -6.95
N ASN A 225 -8.55 13.24 -7.57
CA ASN A 225 -9.98 13.20 -7.90
C ASN A 225 -10.33 12.03 -8.82
N TRP A 226 -9.53 11.82 -9.87
CA TRP A 226 -9.73 10.70 -10.79
C TRP A 226 -9.55 9.35 -10.06
N MET A 227 -8.52 9.21 -9.24
CA MET A 227 -8.26 7.99 -8.47
C MET A 227 -9.35 7.71 -7.43
N SER A 228 -9.85 8.73 -6.75
CA SER A 228 -10.94 8.62 -5.78
C SER A 228 -12.19 8.06 -6.47
N HIS A 229 -12.54 8.57 -7.65
CA HIS A 229 -13.66 8.06 -8.43
C HIS A 229 -13.45 6.59 -8.86
N PHE A 230 -12.26 6.26 -9.37
CA PHE A 230 -11.92 4.89 -9.76
C PHE A 230 -12.02 3.90 -8.59
N LEU A 231 -11.45 4.24 -7.42
CA LEU A 231 -11.49 3.40 -6.23
C LEU A 231 -12.91 3.22 -5.71
N LYS A 232 -13.75 4.27 -5.71
CA LYS A 232 -15.17 4.17 -5.33
C LYS A 232 -15.95 3.25 -6.26
N GLN A 233 -15.69 3.32 -7.57
CA GLN A 233 -16.32 2.45 -8.57
C GLN A 233 -15.90 0.99 -8.40
N GLU A 234 -14.61 0.73 -8.16
CA GLU A 234 -14.14 -0.64 -7.91
C GLU A 234 -14.71 -1.19 -6.59
N LEU A 235 -14.80 -0.37 -5.54
CA LEU A 235 -15.41 -0.77 -4.26
C LEU A 235 -16.91 -1.11 -4.41
N SER A 236 -17.67 -0.33 -5.18
CA SER A 236 -19.10 -0.59 -5.41
C SER A 236 -19.34 -1.84 -6.27
N ASN A 237 -18.54 -2.06 -7.30
CA ASN A 237 -18.57 -3.29 -8.11
C ASN A 237 -18.21 -4.55 -7.29
N THR A 238 -17.43 -4.40 -6.21
CA THR A 238 -17.04 -5.49 -5.32
C THR A 238 -18.17 -5.94 -4.39
N LEU A 239 -19.09 -5.03 -4.03
CA LEU A 239 -20.23 -5.36 -3.17
C LEU A 239 -21.33 -6.13 -3.92
N THR A 240 -21.38 -6.02 -5.26
CA THR A 240 -22.42 -6.60 -6.12
C THR A 240 -22.00 -7.90 -6.81
N GLN A 241 -20.71 -8.10 -7.03
CA GLN A 241 -20.18 -9.27 -7.71
C GLN A 241 -19.19 -9.96 -6.77
N ALA A 242 -19.29 -11.28 -6.59
CA ALA A 242 -18.40 -12.09 -5.76
C ALA A 242 -16.94 -12.16 -6.28
N ARG A 243 -16.44 -11.08 -6.88
CA ARG A 243 -15.02 -10.85 -7.15
C ARG A 243 -14.31 -11.01 -5.82
N ARG A 244 -13.47 -12.04 -5.72
CA ARG A 244 -12.48 -12.22 -4.66
C ARG A 244 -11.39 -11.15 -4.80
N LEU A 245 -11.77 -9.88 -4.76
CA LEU A 245 -10.88 -8.86 -4.23
C LEU A 245 -10.55 -9.32 -2.83
N ASN A 246 -9.26 -9.42 -2.54
CA ASN A 246 -8.78 -9.81 -1.24
C ASN A 246 -9.52 -8.93 -0.21
N LYS A 247 -10.34 -9.52 0.68
CA LYS A 247 -11.20 -8.80 1.62
C LYS A 247 -10.45 -7.66 2.34
N HIS A 248 -9.15 -7.85 2.53
CA HIS A 248 -8.22 -6.90 3.11
C HIS A 248 -8.02 -5.62 2.27
N ILE A 249 -7.87 -5.71 0.94
CA ILE A 249 -7.67 -4.51 0.09
C ILE A 249 -8.94 -3.66 0.02
N GLY A 250 -10.13 -4.28 0.04
CA GLY A 250 -11.39 -3.53 0.08
C GLY A 250 -11.54 -2.70 1.35
N LEU A 251 -11.14 -3.26 2.50
CA LEU A 251 -11.10 -2.53 3.77
C LEU A 251 -10.07 -1.39 3.74
N GLU A 252 -8.88 -1.62 3.17
CA GLU A 252 -7.85 -0.60 3.07
C GLU A 252 -8.28 0.58 2.18
N VAL A 253 -8.97 0.29 1.06
CA VAL A 253 -9.56 1.30 0.17
C VAL A 253 -10.67 2.09 0.87
N ASP A 254 -11.59 1.42 1.55
CA ASP A 254 -12.68 2.07 2.30
C ASP A 254 -12.13 2.99 3.40
N ASP A 255 -11.13 2.54 4.16
CA ASP A 255 -10.46 3.33 5.18
C ASP A 255 -9.77 4.57 4.56
N ALA A 256 -9.02 4.41 3.47
CA ALA A 256 -8.31 5.52 2.82
C ALA A 256 -9.27 6.57 2.24
N LEU A 257 -10.40 6.14 1.68
CA LEU A 257 -11.42 7.06 1.14
C LEU A 257 -12.19 7.81 2.24
N LYS A 258 -12.34 7.21 3.44
CA LYS A 258 -13.06 7.81 4.58
C LYS A 258 -12.20 8.73 5.42
N PHE A 259 -10.90 8.45 5.52
CA PHE A 259 -9.97 9.16 6.40
C PHE A 259 -8.80 9.71 5.58
N PRO A 260 -8.94 10.92 5.01
CA PRO A 260 -7.85 11.58 4.28
C PRO A 260 -6.60 11.72 5.14
N PHE A 261 -5.43 11.76 4.50
CA PHE A 261 -4.13 11.85 5.17
C PHE A 261 -4.10 12.93 6.29
N TYR A 262 -4.59 14.14 6.02
CA TYR A 262 -4.57 15.27 6.96
C TYR A 262 -5.49 15.10 8.19
N ALA A 263 -6.48 14.21 8.11
CA ALA A 263 -7.45 13.95 9.19
C ALA A 263 -7.13 12.64 9.95
N SER A 264 -5.96 12.05 9.69
CA SER A 264 -5.59 10.71 10.13
C SER A 264 -4.81 10.74 11.44
N LEU A 265 -5.43 10.32 12.56
CA LEU A 265 -4.75 10.20 13.84
C LEU A 265 -3.85 8.95 13.86
N GLY A 266 -2.53 9.12 14.00
CA GLY A 266 -1.53 8.06 13.79
C GLY A 266 -1.82 6.72 14.49
N ARG A 267 -2.21 6.73 15.77
CA ARG A 267 -2.57 5.48 16.50
C ARG A 267 -3.88 4.86 16.01
N LEU A 268 -4.88 5.66 15.64
CA LEU A 268 -6.14 5.16 15.09
C LEU A 268 -5.90 4.54 13.70
N SER A 269 -5.03 5.16 12.90
CA SER A 269 -4.62 4.68 11.59
C SER A 269 -3.83 3.38 11.68
N SER A 270 -2.89 3.28 12.63
CA SER A 270 -2.17 2.04 12.92
C SER A 270 -3.12 0.91 13.34
N ARG A 271 -4.12 1.22 14.19
CA ARG A 271 -5.12 0.22 14.61
C ARG A 271 -5.98 -0.28 13.43
N ARG A 272 -6.35 0.60 12.49
CA ARG A 272 -7.08 0.21 11.27
C ARG A 272 -6.20 -0.66 10.38
N ALA A 273 -4.96 -0.26 10.15
CA ALA A 273 -3.97 -1.03 9.39
C ALA A 273 -3.74 -2.42 9.98
N ILE A 274 -3.60 -2.57 11.31
CA ILE A 274 -3.49 -3.88 11.98
C ILE A 274 -4.71 -4.77 11.68
N LYS A 275 -5.92 -4.20 11.67
CA LYS A 275 -7.15 -4.97 11.40
C LYS A 275 -7.29 -5.38 9.93
N SER A 276 -6.82 -4.54 9.00
CA SER A 276 -6.92 -4.79 7.56
C SER A 276 -5.67 -5.47 6.99
N TYR A 277 -4.58 -5.59 7.75
CA TYR A 277 -3.31 -6.14 7.29
C TYR A 277 -3.48 -7.53 6.67
N ASN A 278 -2.91 -7.69 5.48
CA ASN A 278 -2.89 -8.95 4.77
C ASN A 278 -1.52 -9.62 4.92
N THR A 279 -1.48 -10.78 5.56
CA THR A 279 -0.25 -11.56 5.75
C THR A 279 0.14 -12.36 4.50
N GLU A 280 -0.72 -12.43 3.47
CA GLU A 280 -0.39 -13.10 2.21
C GLU A 280 0.78 -12.40 1.50
N SER A 281 1.89 -13.14 1.43
CA SER A 281 3.12 -12.72 0.74
C SER A 281 3.07 -12.93 -0.78
N THR A 282 2.02 -13.58 -1.29
CA THR A 282 1.88 -13.92 -2.71
C THR A 282 1.38 -12.73 -3.54
N ARG A 283 2.02 -12.51 -4.68
CA ARG A 283 1.65 -11.51 -5.68
C ARG A 283 1.68 -12.14 -7.06
N ILE A 284 0.98 -11.53 -8.01
CA ILE A 284 0.85 -12.04 -9.38
C ILE A 284 1.43 -11.00 -10.34
N LEU A 285 2.51 -11.36 -11.03
CA LEU A 285 3.01 -10.66 -12.21
C LEU A 285 2.77 -11.55 -13.43
N LYS A 286 3.80 -11.89 -14.21
CA LYS A 286 3.72 -12.91 -15.26
C LYS A 286 3.51 -14.32 -14.72
N SER A 287 3.96 -14.55 -13.49
CA SER A 287 3.66 -15.72 -12.69
C SER A 287 3.46 -15.29 -11.24
N SER A 288 2.93 -16.19 -10.42
CA SER A 288 2.86 -15.96 -8.98
C SER A 288 4.27 -15.98 -8.37
N TYR A 289 4.51 -15.09 -7.43
CA TYR A 289 5.72 -15.09 -6.61
C TYR A 289 5.35 -14.74 -5.18
N SER A 290 6.16 -15.20 -4.23
CA SER A 290 6.00 -14.89 -2.81
C SER A 290 7.19 -14.07 -2.33
N CYS A 291 6.93 -13.04 -1.53
CA CYS A 291 7.96 -12.21 -0.94
C CYS A 291 7.58 -11.84 0.51
N LEU A 292 8.43 -12.22 1.46
CA LEU A 292 8.22 -11.93 2.88
C LEU A 292 8.30 -10.43 3.20
N ASN A 293 8.91 -9.62 2.31
CA ASN A 293 8.92 -8.16 2.47
C ASN A 293 7.56 -7.53 2.11
N ILE A 294 6.61 -8.30 1.56
CA ILE A 294 5.30 -7.81 1.11
C ILE A 294 4.19 -8.17 2.10
N GLY A 295 4.22 -9.38 2.66
CA GLY A 295 3.30 -9.85 3.69
C GLY A 295 4.06 -10.72 4.68
N ASN A 296 3.97 -10.38 5.97
CA ASN A 296 4.73 -11.04 7.02
C ASN A 296 3.91 -11.12 8.31
N GLU A 297 3.71 -12.33 8.82
CA GLU A 297 3.00 -12.58 10.08
C GLU A 297 3.75 -12.02 11.29
N ASP A 298 5.09 -11.99 11.25
CA ASP A 298 5.91 -11.46 12.33
C ASP A 298 5.72 -9.94 12.49
N PHE A 299 5.54 -9.21 11.39
CA PHE A 299 5.22 -7.77 11.45
C PHE A 299 3.86 -7.53 12.10
N LEU A 300 2.86 -8.33 11.74
CA LEU A 300 1.53 -8.22 12.35
C LEU A 300 1.58 -8.55 13.84
N LYS A 301 2.29 -9.62 14.21
CA LYS A 301 2.44 -10.03 15.60
C LYS A 301 3.11 -8.94 16.43
N LEU A 302 4.25 -8.41 15.96
CA LEU A 302 4.95 -7.32 16.61
C LEU A 302 4.05 -6.07 16.74
N ALA A 303 3.31 -5.72 15.69
CA ALA A 303 2.41 -4.57 15.71
C ALA A 303 1.28 -4.71 16.74
N VAL A 304 0.69 -5.91 16.86
CA VAL A 304 -0.36 -6.17 17.87
C VAL A 304 0.20 -6.07 19.29
N GLU A 305 1.35 -6.70 19.54
CA GLU A 305 2.01 -6.66 20.86
C GLU A 305 2.40 -5.23 21.23
N ASP A 306 3.07 -4.52 20.33
CA ASP A 306 3.49 -3.13 20.50
C ASP A 306 2.30 -2.19 20.75
N PHE A 307 1.23 -2.32 19.97
CA PHE A 307 0.01 -1.53 20.14
C PHE A 307 -0.62 -1.75 21.52
N ASN A 308 -0.70 -3.00 21.98
CA ASN A 308 -1.29 -3.34 23.28
C ASN A 308 -0.43 -2.82 24.44
N ILE A 309 0.90 -2.92 24.34
CA ILE A 309 1.82 -2.37 25.33
C ILE A 309 1.63 -0.85 25.44
N CYS A 310 1.66 -0.13 24.31
CA CYS A 310 1.44 1.31 24.31
C CYS A 310 0.07 1.69 24.85
N GLN A 311 -0.99 0.94 24.49
CA GLN A 311 -2.34 1.19 25.02
C GLN A 311 -2.42 1.00 26.54
N SER A 312 -1.74 -0.01 27.10
CA SER A 312 -1.68 -0.23 28.55
C SER A 312 -1.00 0.93 29.27
N ILE A 313 0.10 1.43 28.70
CA ILE A 313 0.83 2.59 29.20
C ILE A 313 -0.08 3.83 29.17
N HIS A 314 -0.67 4.17 28.03
CA HIS A 314 -1.57 5.33 27.91
C HIS A 314 -2.76 5.27 28.90
N HIS A 315 -3.28 4.07 29.19
CA HIS A 315 -4.35 3.91 30.17
C HIS A 315 -3.88 4.24 31.60
N LYS A 316 -2.66 3.82 31.97
CA LYS A 316 -2.06 4.21 33.26
C LYS A 316 -1.84 5.72 33.31
N GLU A 317 -1.24 6.29 32.28
CA GLU A 317 -1.00 7.73 32.16
C GLU A 317 -2.28 8.53 32.37
N LEU A 318 -3.37 8.13 31.72
CA LEU A 318 -4.65 8.78 31.85
C LEU A 318 -5.23 8.66 33.26
N ASN A 319 -5.09 7.50 33.90
CA ASN A 319 -5.53 7.31 35.29
C ASN A 319 -4.75 8.21 36.26
N HIS A 320 -3.46 8.44 36.01
CA HIS A 320 -2.67 9.41 36.78
C HIS A 320 -3.13 10.84 36.50
N LEU A 321 -3.24 11.24 35.22
CA LEU A 321 -3.76 12.54 34.82
C LEU A 321 -5.10 12.86 35.50
N ALA A 322 -6.04 11.91 35.48
CA ALA A 322 -7.36 12.03 36.10
C ALA A 322 -7.35 12.31 37.61
N ARG A 323 -6.28 11.94 38.31
CA ARG A 323 -6.16 12.15 39.76
C ARG A 323 -5.58 13.52 40.13
N TRP A 324 -4.87 14.18 39.20
CA TRP A 324 -4.22 15.51 39.30
C TRP A 324 -3.20 15.72 40.46
N ASP A 325 -3.40 15.10 41.62
CA ASP A 325 -2.54 15.10 42.81
C ASP A 325 -1.42 14.05 42.73
N VAL A 326 -0.82 13.93 41.55
CA VAL A 326 0.20 12.92 41.26
C VAL A 326 1.58 13.47 41.63
N ASN A 327 2.36 12.71 42.40
CA ASN A 327 3.77 13.02 42.61
C ASN A 327 4.55 12.60 41.37
N VAL A 328 4.87 13.59 40.54
CA VAL A 328 5.51 13.42 39.23
C VAL A 328 6.80 12.59 39.31
N SER A 329 7.54 12.70 40.41
CA SER A 329 8.81 11.98 40.62
C SER A 329 8.67 10.50 41.03
N VAL A 330 7.47 10.06 41.43
CA VAL A 330 7.24 8.71 41.99
C VAL A 330 6.16 7.94 41.23
N ASP A 331 5.16 8.64 40.71
CA ASP A 331 3.94 8.04 40.18
C ASP A 331 3.89 8.02 38.64
N CYS A 332 4.82 8.67 37.94
CA CYS A 332 4.86 8.67 36.48
C CYS A 332 5.41 7.34 35.93
N CYS A 333 4.69 6.76 34.95
CA CYS A 333 5.03 5.45 34.41
C CYS A 333 6.10 5.46 33.31
N SER A 334 6.54 6.64 32.85
CA SER A 334 7.68 6.80 31.95
C SER A 334 8.26 8.22 32.02
N GLU A 335 9.51 8.37 31.59
CA GLU A 335 10.20 9.67 31.50
C GLU A 335 9.48 10.64 30.54
N HIS A 336 8.91 10.15 29.42
CA HIS A 336 8.17 11.00 28.49
C HIS A 336 6.90 11.57 29.13
N VAL A 337 6.23 10.77 29.96
CA VAL A 337 5.03 11.20 30.70
C VAL A 337 5.41 12.18 31.79
N GLU A 338 6.51 11.94 32.49
CA GLU A 338 7.05 12.86 33.48
C GLU A 338 7.32 14.23 32.85
N ILE A 339 7.95 14.27 31.66
CA ILE A 339 8.22 15.50 30.92
C ILE A 339 6.92 16.21 30.53
N ILE A 340 5.99 15.51 29.86
CA ILE A 340 4.74 16.11 29.37
C ILE A 340 3.86 16.57 30.54
N PHE A 341 3.73 15.74 31.57
CA PHE A 341 2.92 16.05 32.76
C PHE A 341 3.52 17.20 33.56
N SER A 342 4.85 17.23 33.74
CA SER A 342 5.53 18.35 34.39
C SER A 342 5.31 19.65 33.62
N ALA A 343 5.48 19.63 32.30
CA ALA A 343 5.23 20.80 31.45
C ALA A 343 3.79 21.28 31.59
N LEU A 344 2.82 20.37 31.45
CA LEU A 344 1.40 20.68 31.57
C LEU A 344 1.03 21.24 32.95
N LYS A 345 1.50 20.60 34.03
CA LYS A 345 1.26 21.01 35.43
C LYS A 345 1.88 22.38 35.70
N ASN A 346 3.11 22.63 35.24
CA ASN A 346 3.76 23.93 35.36
C ASN A 346 3.01 25.02 34.59
N THR A 347 2.62 24.75 33.34
CA THR A 347 1.82 25.69 32.53
C THR A 347 0.49 26.02 33.21
N ILE A 348 -0.24 25.02 33.69
CA ILE A 348 -1.52 25.23 34.37
C ILE A 348 -1.34 26.03 35.66
N ASN A 349 -0.30 25.76 36.44
CA ASN A 349 0.02 26.52 37.64
C ASN A 349 0.38 27.99 37.30
N GLU A 350 1.19 28.22 36.27
CA GLU A 350 1.54 29.57 35.81
C GLU A 350 0.31 30.37 35.35
N ILE A 351 -0.58 29.75 34.57
CA ILE A 351 -1.84 30.35 34.14
C ILE A 351 -2.72 30.65 35.36
N GLY A 352 -2.81 29.71 36.31
CA GLY A 352 -3.55 29.88 37.56
C GLY A 352 -3.08 31.10 38.36
N VAL A 353 -1.77 31.29 38.51
CA VAL A 353 -1.17 32.46 39.18
C VAL A 353 -1.51 33.76 38.46
N LYS A 354 -1.33 33.80 37.13
CA LYS A 354 -1.64 35.00 36.32
C LYS A 354 -3.13 35.36 36.35
N ALA A 355 -4.00 34.35 36.32
CA ALA A 355 -5.44 34.56 36.38
C ALA A 355 -5.91 35.03 37.77
N PHE A 356 -5.33 34.48 38.85
CA PHE A 356 -5.60 34.95 40.21
C PHE A 356 -5.27 36.43 40.39
N ALA A 357 -4.10 36.86 39.90
CA ALA A 357 -3.67 38.26 39.96
C ALA A 357 -4.62 39.22 39.23
N ARG A 358 -5.35 38.76 38.22
CA ARG A 358 -6.29 39.59 37.44
C ARG A 358 -7.74 39.53 37.93
N GLN A 359 -8.18 38.37 38.42
CA GLN A 359 -9.59 38.12 38.74
C GLN A 359 -9.88 38.09 40.24
N GLY A 360 -8.85 38.05 41.10
CA GLY A 360 -9.00 37.98 42.55
C GLY A 360 -9.57 36.66 43.08
N ARG A 361 -9.74 35.64 42.22
CA ARG A 361 -10.20 34.29 42.56
C ARG A 361 -9.33 33.24 41.89
N SER A 362 -9.22 32.07 42.52
CA SER A 362 -8.51 30.94 41.93
C SER A 362 -9.37 30.31 40.84
N VAL A 363 -8.78 30.08 39.66
CA VAL A 363 -9.40 29.38 38.52
C VAL A 363 -8.64 28.10 38.17
N THR A 364 -7.64 27.73 38.98
CA THR A 364 -6.75 26.60 38.69
C THR A 364 -7.55 25.30 38.61
N SER A 365 -8.51 25.07 39.52
CA SER A 365 -9.41 23.91 39.49
C SER A 365 -10.22 23.85 38.19
N ASP A 366 -10.81 24.98 37.78
CA ASP A 366 -11.61 25.08 36.55
C ASP A 366 -10.75 24.74 35.30
N ILE A 367 -9.51 25.22 35.27
CA ILE A 367 -8.54 24.93 34.19
C ILE A 367 -8.22 23.42 34.17
N ILE A 368 -7.96 22.83 35.33
CA ILE A 368 -7.67 21.40 35.47
C ILE A 368 -8.82 20.55 34.96
N GLU A 369 -10.05 20.83 35.41
CA GLU A 369 -11.24 20.11 34.97
C GLU A 369 -11.42 20.21 33.46
N THR A 370 -11.20 21.39 32.88
CA THR A 370 -11.27 21.61 31.43
C THR A 370 -10.24 20.76 30.66
N TRP A 371 -9.00 20.66 31.16
CA TRP A 371 -7.98 19.79 30.57
C TRP A 371 -8.32 18.30 30.74
N LEU A 372 -8.87 17.91 31.89
CA LEU A 372 -9.31 16.54 32.14
C LEU A 372 -10.44 16.13 31.21
N ASP A 373 -11.40 17.03 30.96
CA ASP A 373 -12.51 16.75 30.06
C ASP A 373 -12.03 16.61 28.61
N LEU A 374 -11.05 17.43 28.18
CA LEU A 374 -10.40 17.26 26.88
C LEU A 374 -9.72 15.88 26.75
N LEU A 375 -8.95 15.47 27.76
CA LEU A 375 -8.26 14.17 27.77
C LEU A 375 -9.25 12.99 27.81
N LYS A 376 -10.32 13.09 28.61
CA LYS A 376 -11.39 12.09 28.68
C LYS A 376 -12.15 11.97 27.37
N SER A 377 -12.41 13.09 26.69
CA SER A 377 -13.04 13.09 25.36
C SER A 377 -12.14 12.42 24.32
N GLY A 378 -10.84 12.70 24.32
CA GLY A 378 -9.86 11.99 23.49
C GLY A 378 -9.79 10.48 23.79
N LEU A 379 -9.90 10.08 25.07
CA LEU A 379 -10.03 8.66 25.42
C LEU A 379 -11.31 8.06 24.85
N LYS A 380 -12.46 8.73 25.02
CA LYS A 380 -13.75 8.20 24.58
C LYS A 380 -13.78 7.93 23.08
N GLU A 381 -13.15 8.81 22.30
CA GLU A 381 -12.95 8.62 20.87
C GLU A 381 -12.10 7.37 20.57
N ALA A 382 -11.01 7.18 21.32
CA ALA A 382 -10.19 5.97 21.20
C ALA A 382 -10.98 4.70 21.57
N GLU A 383 -11.93 4.78 22.51
CA GLU A 383 -12.81 3.66 22.88
C GLU A 383 -13.88 3.34 21.82
N TRP A 384 -14.50 4.36 21.23
CA TRP A 384 -15.42 4.17 20.10
C TRP A 384 -14.70 3.47 18.94
N LEU A 385 -13.50 3.91 18.62
CA LEU A 385 -12.65 3.23 17.64
C LEU A 385 -12.26 1.81 18.10
N ARG A 386 -12.08 1.61 19.41
CA ARG A 386 -11.78 0.30 19.97
C ARG A 386 -12.88 -0.71 19.67
N ASN A 387 -14.09 -0.32 20.00
CA ASN A 387 -15.28 -1.17 19.99
C ASN A 387 -15.99 -1.21 18.64
N LYS A 388 -15.49 -0.46 17.63
CA LYS A 388 -16.17 -0.25 16.33
C LYS A 388 -17.57 0.36 16.51
N SER A 389 -17.75 1.13 17.58
CA SER A 389 -18.99 1.84 17.86
C SER A 389 -18.99 3.15 17.08
N VAL A 390 -20.03 3.39 16.30
CA VAL A 390 -20.24 4.69 15.62
C VAL A 390 -21.07 5.54 16.58
N PRO A 391 -20.54 6.66 17.10
CA PRO A 391 -21.32 7.54 17.97
C PRO A 391 -22.47 8.15 17.18
N THR A 392 -23.57 8.47 17.87
CA THR A 392 -24.63 9.28 17.26
C THR A 392 -24.11 10.71 17.04
N MET A 393 -24.77 11.47 16.15
CA MET A 393 -24.41 12.86 15.92
C MET A 393 -24.49 13.68 17.21
N GLU A 394 -25.50 13.46 18.06
CA GLU A 394 -25.59 14.12 19.38
C GLU A 394 -24.40 13.76 20.29
N GLU A 395 -24.03 12.47 20.39
CA GLU A 395 -22.90 12.03 21.21
C GLU A 395 -21.55 12.61 20.76
N TYR A 396 -21.39 12.82 19.45
CA TYR A 396 -20.19 13.43 18.87
C TYR A 396 -20.15 14.95 19.11
N TYR A 397 -21.28 15.65 18.91
CA TYR A 397 -21.36 17.11 19.03
C TYR A 397 -21.23 17.60 20.47
N ASP A 398 -21.88 16.95 21.45
CA ASP A 398 -21.89 17.40 22.85
C ASP A 398 -20.50 17.35 23.50
N LYS A 399 -19.64 16.42 23.08
CA LYS A 399 -18.33 16.20 23.72
C LYS A 399 -17.13 16.71 22.95
N TRP A 400 -17.21 16.78 21.62
CA TRP A 400 -16.02 17.01 20.79
C TRP A 400 -15.91 18.44 20.28
N ILE A 401 -16.98 18.97 19.67
CA ILE A 401 -16.99 20.36 19.16
C ILE A 401 -17.07 21.35 20.31
N TYR A 402 -17.91 21.11 21.32
CA TYR A 402 -18.05 22.03 22.45
C TYR A 402 -16.72 22.26 23.19
N ILE A 403 -15.94 21.20 23.44
CA ILE A 403 -14.67 21.28 24.17
C ILE A 403 -13.55 21.90 23.32
N ASN A 404 -13.39 21.51 22.05
CA ASN A 404 -12.39 22.13 21.16
C ASN A 404 -12.72 23.59 20.80
N TRP A 405 -14.02 23.89 20.61
CA TRP A 405 -14.50 25.25 20.36
C TRP A 405 -14.40 26.13 21.61
N HIS A 406 -14.69 25.60 22.81
CA HIS A 406 -14.41 26.31 24.06
C HIS A 406 -12.93 26.60 24.19
N TRP A 407 -12.01 25.69 23.89
CA TRP A 407 -10.58 25.98 23.96
C TRP A 407 -10.11 27.09 23.01
N THR A 408 -10.61 27.08 21.78
CA THR A 408 -10.28 28.12 20.79
C THR A 408 -10.96 29.47 21.08
N ASN A 409 -12.07 29.50 21.82
CA ASN A 409 -12.87 30.72 22.04
C ASN A 409 -13.08 31.10 23.51
N CYS A 410 -12.48 30.40 24.48
CA CYS A 410 -12.61 30.73 25.90
C CYS A 410 -11.92 32.08 26.12
N PRO A 411 -12.57 33.09 26.74
CA PRO A 411 -11.93 34.36 27.02
C PRO A 411 -10.72 34.23 27.98
N SER A 412 -10.47 33.08 28.59
CA SER A 412 -9.20 32.77 29.29
C SER A 412 -8.01 32.53 28.35
N SER A 413 -8.22 32.11 27.10
CA SER A 413 -7.16 32.03 26.07
C SER A 413 -6.87 33.40 25.43
N SER A 414 -7.73 34.41 25.63
CA SER A 414 -7.40 35.82 25.28
C SER A 414 -6.25 36.40 26.11
N LEU A 415 -5.81 35.71 27.18
CA LEU A 415 -4.57 36.00 27.89
C LEU A 415 -3.30 35.73 27.07
N PHE A 416 -3.39 34.91 26.00
CA PHE A 416 -2.28 34.67 25.08
C PHE A 416 -2.14 35.74 23.98
N CYS A 417 -3.15 36.59 23.77
CA CYS A 417 -3.09 37.68 22.78
C CYS A 417 -2.54 39.01 23.31
N TRP A 418 -2.07 39.06 24.57
CA TRP A 418 -1.46 40.24 25.19
C TRP A 418 -0.15 39.90 25.92
N ALA A 419 0.74 39.16 25.25
CA ALA A 419 2.14 38.98 25.64
C ALA A 419 3.05 39.41 24.49
#